data_AF-A0A1V6QPH3-F1
#
_entry.id   AF-A0A1V6QPH3-F1
#
_cell.length_a   1.000
_cell.length_b   1.000
_cell.length_c   1.000
_cell.angle_alpha   90.00
_cell.angle_beta   90.00
_cell.angle_gamma   90.00
#
_symmetry.space_group_name_H-M   'P 1'
#
loop_
_entity.id
_entity.type
_entity.pdbx_description
1 polymer ?
#
loop_
_entity_poly.entity_id
_entity_poly.type
_entity_poly.pdbx_seq_one_letter_code
_entity_poly.pdbx_strand_id
1 'polypeptide(L)'
;MPFAQLVIGPPGAGKSTYCNGMHQFLGAIGRKCSIVNLDPANDKTSYPCALDVRDLVTLEEIMEDDKLGPNGGVLYALEELEKNFDWLEEGLKELGDDYILFDCPGQVELFTHHSSLRNIFFRIQKMGIRLIVIHLVDSYTLTLPSMYISALLLSLRAMLQLDLPHLNVLTKIDNLSNYAPLPFNLDYYTEVQDLSYLLPHLEAESSRLSHEKFGALNQTIIDLVEEFALVGFETLAVEDKKSMMSLLNAIDRVSGYAFGPAEGANDTVWKVAVREGMGITDVRDVQERWLDAKDEYDYLEEKELEEEVRLRNAASQVEKTGAPETDDAAASDDDGEFYDEEVEKWKANMPDHGIKVHRKS
;
A
#
# COMPACT_ATOMS: atom_id res chain seq x y z
N MET A 1 10.91 18.96 7.33
CA MET A 1 10.20 18.98 6.03
C MET A 1 9.51 17.64 5.90
N PRO A 2 8.20 17.58 6.18
CA PRO A 2 7.46 16.32 6.23
C PRO A 2 7.24 15.75 4.83
N PHE A 3 7.17 14.43 4.77
CA PHE A 3 6.85 13.66 3.58
C PHE A 3 5.50 12.99 3.79
N ALA A 4 4.71 12.87 2.72
CA ALA A 4 3.42 12.20 2.81
C ALA A 4 3.10 11.33 1.62
N GLN A 5 2.45 10.20 1.90
CA GLN A 5 1.86 9.31 0.90
C GLN A 5 0.36 9.59 0.78
N LEU A 6 -0.09 9.78 -0.45
CA LEU A 6 -1.49 9.91 -0.80
C LEU A 6 -1.96 8.56 -1.32
N VAL A 7 -2.67 7.80 -0.49
CA VAL A 7 -3.08 6.44 -0.82
C VAL A 7 -4.42 6.49 -1.52
N ILE A 8 -4.43 6.23 -2.81
CA ILE A 8 -5.62 6.24 -3.66
C ILE A 8 -5.82 4.87 -4.31
N GLY A 9 -6.99 4.66 -4.89
CA GLY A 9 -7.31 3.44 -5.61
C GLY A 9 -8.79 3.07 -5.49
N PRO A 10 -9.31 2.24 -6.40
CA PRO A 10 -10.70 1.82 -6.39
C PRO A 10 -11.16 1.21 -5.05
N PRO A 11 -12.47 1.11 -4.81
CA PRO A 11 -13.00 0.41 -3.65
C PRO A 11 -12.50 -1.04 -3.64
N GLY A 12 -12.07 -1.53 -2.48
CA GLY A 12 -11.54 -2.89 -2.34
C GLY A 12 -10.05 -3.06 -2.68
N ALA A 13 -9.36 -2.06 -3.22
CA ALA A 13 -7.92 -2.15 -3.52
C ALA A 13 -7.00 -2.24 -2.27
N GLY A 14 -7.54 -2.12 -1.06
CA GLY A 14 -6.78 -2.32 0.18
C GLY A 14 -6.10 -1.07 0.75
N LYS A 15 -6.60 0.14 0.46
CA LYS A 15 -6.04 1.42 0.95
C LYS A 15 -5.86 1.48 2.47
N SER A 16 -6.93 1.27 3.24
CA SER A 16 -6.86 1.27 4.71
C SER A 16 -5.98 0.15 5.27
N THR A 17 -5.96 -1.02 4.61
CA THR A 17 -5.06 -2.13 4.97
C THR A 17 -3.60 -1.75 4.75
N TYR A 18 -3.29 -1.12 3.62
CA TYR A 18 -1.96 -0.59 3.31
C TYR A 18 -1.54 0.49 4.32
N CYS A 19 -2.41 1.46 4.63
CA CYS A 19 -2.13 2.51 5.62
C CYS A 19 -1.79 1.90 6.99
N ASN A 20 -2.55 0.90 7.44
CA ASN A 20 -2.28 0.18 8.69
C ASN A 20 -0.93 -0.57 8.64
N GLY A 21 -0.71 -1.37 7.59
CA GLY A 21 0.52 -2.15 7.41
C GLY A 21 1.75 -1.26 7.32
N MET A 22 1.68 -0.18 6.56
CA MET A 22 2.77 0.79 6.40
C MET A 22 3.04 1.55 7.69
N HIS A 23 2.01 1.95 8.45
CA HIS A 23 2.20 2.58 9.75
C HIS A 23 2.92 1.66 10.75
N GLN A 24 2.51 0.40 10.83
CA GLN A 24 3.17 -0.60 11.68
C GLN A 24 4.61 -0.88 11.23
N PHE A 25 4.82 -1.01 9.91
CA PHE A 25 6.14 -1.26 9.33
C PHE A 25 7.11 -0.09 9.58
N LEU A 26 6.66 1.14 9.36
CA LEU A 26 7.44 2.36 9.65
C LEU A 26 7.77 2.46 11.14
N GLY A 27 6.80 2.19 12.02
CA GLY A 27 7.01 2.15 13.47
C GLY A 27 8.07 1.12 13.87
N ALA A 28 8.02 -0.09 13.31
CA ALA A 28 8.97 -1.17 13.59
C ALA A 28 10.41 -0.83 13.17
N ILE A 29 10.60 -0.02 12.12
CA ILE A 29 11.93 0.46 11.69
C ILE A 29 12.33 1.80 12.32
N GLY A 30 11.58 2.27 13.32
CA GLY A 30 11.89 3.50 14.06
C GLY A 30 11.52 4.80 13.34
N ARG A 31 10.70 4.75 12.29
CA ARG A 31 10.22 5.94 11.57
C ARG A 31 8.86 6.37 12.11
N LYS A 32 8.82 7.55 12.74
CA LYS A 32 7.57 8.11 13.26
C LYS A 32 6.61 8.46 12.12
N CYS A 33 5.38 7.98 12.23
CA CYS A 33 4.37 8.09 11.18
C CYS A 33 2.99 8.38 11.79
N SER A 34 2.23 9.28 11.17
CA SER A 34 0.86 9.65 11.53
C SER A 34 -0.09 9.40 10.36
N ILE A 35 -1.28 8.84 10.63
CA ILE A 35 -2.29 8.58 9.59
C ILE A 35 -3.36 9.66 9.64
N VAL A 36 -3.74 10.19 8.48
CA VAL A 36 -4.84 11.12 8.27
C VAL A 36 -5.92 10.43 7.45
N ASN A 37 -7.11 10.26 8.02
CA ASN A 37 -8.26 9.70 7.31
C ASN A 37 -9.02 10.80 6.57
N LEU A 38 -9.06 10.70 5.24
CA LEU A 38 -9.88 11.56 4.37
C LEU A 38 -11.12 10.85 3.84
N ASP A 39 -11.36 9.58 4.19
CA ASP A 39 -12.57 8.84 3.81
C ASP A 39 -13.68 8.99 4.85
N PRO A 40 -14.75 9.77 4.56
CA PRO A 40 -15.87 9.94 5.49
C PRO A 40 -16.73 8.68 5.62
N ALA A 41 -16.61 7.71 4.71
CA ALA A 41 -17.37 6.46 4.73
C ALA A 41 -16.67 5.34 5.54
N ASN A 42 -15.51 5.61 6.13
CA ASN A 42 -14.72 4.62 6.85
C ASN A 42 -15.09 4.59 8.35
N ASP A 43 -16.13 3.83 8.70
CA ASP A 43 -16.69 3.82 10.06
C ASP A 43 -15.75 3.26 11.14
N LYS A 44 -14.86 2.34 10.77
CA LYS A 44 -13.98 1.62 11.70
C LYS A 44 -12.55 1.56 11.16
N THR A 45 -11.75 2.55 11.52
CA THR A 45 -10.32 2.53 11.27
C THR A 45 -9.64 1.51 12.20
N SER A 46 -8.87 0.58 11.61
CA SER A 46 -8.10 -0.43 12.37
C SER A 46 -6.74 0.09 12.86
N TYR A 47 -6.53 1.40 12.82
CA TYR A 47 -5.25 2.07 13.04
C TYR A 47 -5.45 3.37 13.84
N PRO A 48 -4.41 3.86 14.53
CA PRO A 48 -4.47 5.16 15.21
C PRO A 48 -4.58 6.27 14.17
N CYS A 49 -5.70 6.99 14.20
CA CYS A 49 -5.97 8.11 13.32
C CYS A 49 -5.56 9.41 14.03
N ALA A 50 -4.65 10.18 13.42
CA ALA A 50 -4.20 11.45 13.97
C ALA A 50 -5.14 12.60 13.62
N LEU A 51 -5.74 12.57 12.42
CA LEU A 51 -6.78 13.49 11.97
C LEU A 51 -7.82 12.72 11.16
N ASP A 52 -9.09 12.94 11.45
CA ASP A 52 -10.20 12.26 10.78
C ASP A 52 -11.19 13.28 10.20
N VAL A 53 -11.44 13.21 8.89
CA VAL A 53 -12.41 14.09 8.22
C VAL A 53 -13.81 13.99 8.83
N ARG A 54 -14.14 12.87 9.49
CA ARG A 54 -15.41 12.66 10.18
C ARG A 54 -15.61 13.60 11.37
N ASP A 55 -14.54 14.15 11.94
CA ASP A 55 -14.62 15.17 12.99
C ASP A 55 -15.07 16.54 12.45
N LEU A 56 -14.88 16.77 11.14
CA LEU A 56 -15.37 17.96 10.44
C LEU A 56 -16.79 17.74 9.91
N VAL A 57 -17.04 16.62 9.25
CA VAL A 57 -18.33 16.31 8.64
C VAL A 57 -18.56 14.80 8.55
N THR A 58 -19.73 14.34 8.99
CA THR A 58 -20.11 12.92 8.88
C THR A 58 -20.93 12.66 7.61
N LEU A 59 -20.76 11.47 7.03
CA LEU A 59 -21.46 11.11 5.80
C LEU A 59 -22.97 11.00 6.00
N GLU A 60 -23.39 10.50 7.16
CA GLU A 60 -24.79 10.34 7.54
C GLU A 60 -25.51 11.70 7.57
N GLU A 61 -24.90 12.71 8.21
CA GLU A 61 -25.47 14.07 8.29
C GLU A 61 -25.65 14.67 6.89
N ILE A 62 -24.65 14.55 6.01
CA ILE A 62 -24.74 15.05 4.63
C ILE A 62 -25.87 14.35 3.87
N MET A 63 -25.95 13.03 3.98
CA MET A 63 -26.96 12.25 3.25
C MET A 63 -28.39 12.61 3.70
N GLU A 64 -28.58 12.87 4.99
CA GLU A 64 -29.88 13.28 5.54
C GLU A 64 -30.26 14.71 5.15
N ASP A 65 -29.34 15.66 5.31
CA ASP A 65 -29.61 17.09 5.11
C ASP A 65 -29.76 17.46 3.63
N ASP A 66 -28.85 16.97 2.78
CA ASP A 66 -28.81 17.31 1.34
C ASP A 66 -29.52 16.28 0.45
N LYS A 67 -30.07 15.20 1.04
CA LYS A 67 -30.77 14.10 0.33
C LYS A 67 -29.91 13.47 -0.76
N LEU A 68 -28.61 13.35 -0.49
CA LEU A 68 -27.64 12.76 -1.40
C LEU A 68 -27.53 11.25 -1.18
N GLY A 69 -27.16 10.52 -2.24
CA GLY A 69 -26.72 9.13 -2.12
C GLY A 69 -25.28 9.04 -1.59
N PRO A 70 -24.78 7.85 -1.21
CA PRO A 70 -23.47 7.67 -0.59
C PRO A 70 -22.30 8.29 -1.38
N ASN A 71 -22.25 8.08 -2.71
CA ASN A 71 -21.19 8.66 -3.56
C ASN A 71 -21.28 10.20 -3.62
N GLY A 72 -22.50 10.74 -3.63
CA GLY A 72 -22.72 12.19 -3.60
C GLY A 72 -22.34 12.80 -2.25
N GLY A 73 -22.61 12.08 -1.16
CA GLY A 73 -22.22 12.50 0.19
C GLY A 73 -20.71 12.53 0.37
N VAL A 74 -19.97 11.53 -0.11
CA VAL A 74 -18.49 11.52 -0.06
C VAL A 74 -17.89 12.66 -0.88
N LEU A 75 -18.48 12.95 -2.05
CA LEU A 75 -18.05 14.08 -2.87
C LEU A 75 -18.24 15.41 -2.14
N TYR A 76 -19.43 15.61 -1.57
CA TYR A 76 -19.77 16.80 -0.81
C TYR A 76 -18.88 16.97 0.42
N ALA A 77 -18.59 15.89 1.15
CA ALA A 77 -17.67 15.91 2.29
C ALA A 77 -16.28 16.44 1.89
N LEU A 78 -15.76 16.03 0.73
CA LEU A 78 -14.48 16.54 0.23
C LEU A 78 -14.56 18.00 -0.24
N GLU A 79 -15.68 18.42 -0.83
CA GLU A 79 -15.90 19.84 -1.15
C GLU A 79 -15.93 20.70 0.12
N GLU A 80 -16.54 20.18 1.19
CA GLU A 80 -16.61 20.87 2.47
C GLU A 80 -15.24 20.92 3.16
N LEU A 81 -14.46 19.84 3.09
CA LEU A 81 -13.06 19.83 3.52
C LEU A 81 -12.21 20.84 2.71
N GLU A 82 -12.43 20.95 1.39
CA GLU A 82 -11.72 21.92 0.55
C GLU A 82 -12.02 23.36 0.97
N LYS A 83 -13.29 23.67 1.26
CA LYS A 83 -13.72 24.99 1.76
C LYS A 83 -13.16 25.29 3.15
N ASN A 84 -13.17 24.29 4.04
CA ASN A 84 -12.70 24.40 5.42
C ASN A 84 -11.25 23.88 5.58
N PHE A 85 -10.41 24.05 4.57
CA PHE A 85 -9.03 23.55 4.57
C PHE A 85 -8.21 24.03 5.76
N ASP A 86 -8.53 25.18 6.35
CA ASP A 86 -7.82 25.72 7.50
C ASP A 86 -7.82 24.74 8.68
N TRP A 87 -8.89 23.94 8.85
CA TRP A 87 -8.94 22.83 9.82
C TRP A 87 -7.87 21.78 9.55
N LEU A 88 -7.73 21.35 8.29
CA LEU A 88 -6.71 20.37 7.89
C LEU A 88 -5.30 20.97 8.02
N GLU A 89 -5.14 22.24 7.65
CA GLU A 89 -3.86 22.95 7.75
C GLU A 89 -3.37 23.04 9.20
N GLU A 90 -4.26 23.38 10.14
CA GLU A 90 -3.96 23.43 11.57
C GLU A 90 -3.62 22.05 12.11
N GLY A 91 -4.45 21.05 11.83
CA GLY A 91 -4.19 19.67 12.25
C GLY A 91 -2.84 19.14 11.74
N LEU A 92 -2.50 19.39 10.46
CA LEU A 92 -1.22 18.96 9.89
C LEU A 92 -0.01 19.68 10.52
N LYS A 93 -0.16 20.92 10.98
CA LYS A 93 0.92 21.64 11.70
C LYS A 93 1.20 21.04 13.07
N GLU A 94 0.19 20.50 13.75
CA GLU A 94 0.35 19.84 15.05
C GLU A 94 1.14 18.53 14.96
N LEU A 95 1.12 17.86 13.81
CA LEU A 95 1.88 16.63 13.55
C LEU A 95 3.40 16.88 13.43
N GLY A 96 3.84 18.12 13.26
CA GLY A 96 5.26 18.48 13.19
C GLY A 96 5.99 17.92 11.96
N ASP A 97 7.06 17.16 12.19
CA ASP A 97 7.91 16.57 11.13
C ASP A 97 7.60 15.08 10.88
N ASP A 98 6.47 14.57 11.38
CA ASP A 98 6.06 13.18 11.18
C ASP A 98 5.91 12.83 9.69
N TYR A 99 6.16 11.56 9.36
CA TYR A 99 5.76 11.00 8.07
C TYR A 99 4.24 10.85 8.04
N ILE A 100 3.58 11.27 6.96
CA ILE A 100 2.11 11.31 6.91
C ILE A 100 1.57 10.31 5.90
N LEU A 101 0.59 9.50 6.30
CA LEU A 101 -0.17 8.62 5.40
C LEU A 101 -1.60 9.14 5.28
N PHE A 102 -2.01 9.55 4.08
CA PHE A 102 -3.39 9.95 3.82
C PHE A 102 -4.18 8.77 3.27
N ASP A 103 -5.15 8.26 4.04
CA ASP A 103 -6.14 7.29 3.53
C ASP A 103 -7.25 8.05 2.81
N CYS A 104 -7.29 7.95 1.48
CA CYS A 104 -8.24 8.70 0.66
C CYS A 104 -9.52 7.89 0.37
N PRO A 105 -10.66 8.54 0.10
CA PRO A 105 -11.87 7.81 -0.23
C PRO A 105 -11.70 6.95 -1.48
N GLY A 106 -12.40 5.80 -1.51
CA GLY A 106 -12.26 4.82 -2.59
C GLY A 106 -12.88 5.18 -3.93
N GLN A 107 -13.57 6.32 -4.02
CA GLN A 107 -14.47 6.60 -5.13
C GLN A 107 -13.64 7.10 -6.32
N VAL A 108 -13.71 6.37 -7.44
CA VAL A 108 -12.81 6.55 -8.58
C VAL A 108 -12.95 7.94 -9.20
N GLU A 109 -14.15 8.51 -9.15
CA GLU A 109 -14.48 9.83 -9.69
C GLU A 109 -13.63 10.96 -9.04
N LEU A 110 -13.22 10.76 -7.79
CA LEU A 110 -12.50 11.77 -7.00
C LEU A 110 -11.08 12.04 -7.50
N PHE A 111 -10.41 11.01 -8.02
CA PHE A 111 -9.05 11.10 -8.54
C PHE A 111 -8.99 10.99 -10.07
N THR A 112 -10.13 10.88 -10.76
CA THR A 112 -10.20 10.85 -12.23
C THR A 112 -10.82 12.10 -12.84
N HIS A 113 -11.86 12.68 -12.24
CA HIS A 113 -12.59 13.80 -12.85
C HIS A 113 -12.84 14.96 -11.90
N HIS A 114 -13.00 14.70 -10.60
CA HIS A 114 -13.21 15.75 -9.63
C HIS A 114 -11.93 16.56 -9.35
N SER A 115 -12.09 17.83 -9.01
CA SER A 115 -10.96 18.74 -8.77
C SER A 115 -10.63 18.93 -7.29
N SER A 116 -11.57 18.65 -6.36
CA SER A 116 -11.35 18.94 -4.94
C SER A 116 -10.15 18.21 -4.35
N LEU A 117 -9.99 16.92 -4.66
CA LEU A 117 -8.86 16.14 -4.13
C LEU A 117 -7.52 16.72 -4.61
N ARG A 118 -7.42 17.07 -5.89
CA ARG A 118 -6.25 17.75 -6.47
C ARG A 118 -6.00 19.12 -5.82
N ASN A 119 -7.05 19.91 -5.60
CA ASN A 119 -6.94 21.24 -5.00
C ASN A 119 -6.47 21.17 -3.54
N ILE A 120 -6.99 20.23 -2.76
CA ILE A 120 -6.57 19.95 -1.38
C ILE A 120 -5.08 19.61 -1.38
N PHE A 121 -4.64 18.64 -2.19
CA PHE A 121 -3.23 18.23 -2.25
C PHE A 121 -2.31 19.36 -2.70
N PHE A 122 -2.75 20.17 -3.66
CA PHE A 122 -2.00 21.35 -4.09
C PHE A 122 -1.81 22.37 -2.96
N ARG A 123 -2.83 22.59 -2.12
CA ARG A 123 -2.70 23.43 -0.91
C ARG A 123 -1.76 22.80 0.11
N ILE A 124 -1.80 21.48 0.31
CA ILE A 124 -0.87 20.76 1.19
C ILE A 124 0.59 20.89 0.70
N GLN A 125 0.84 20.78 -0.61
CA GLN A 125 2.19 20.99 -1.16
C GLN A 125 2.71 22.40 -0.89
N LYS A 126 1.85 23.42 -0.95
CA LYS A 126 2.23 24.80 -0.64
C LYS A 126 2.64 25.01 0.83
N MET A 127 2.22 24.12 1.73
CA MET A 127 2.69 24.10 3.12
C MET A 127 4.12 23.55 3.26
N GLY A 128 4.73 23.07 2.16
CA GLY A 128 6.09 22.51 2.16
C GLY A 128 6.15 21.01 2.41
N ILE A 129 5.00 20.31 2.41
CA ILE A 129 4.94 18.85 2.52
C ILE A 129 5.21 18.24 1.14
N ARG A 130 6.14 17.27 1.08
CA ARG A 130 6.44 16.54 -0.16
C ARG A 130 5.46 15.39 -0.32
N LEU A 131 4.70 15.40 -1.40
CA LEU A 131 3.65 14.41 -1.66
C LEU A 131 4.09 13.40 -2.73
N ILE A 132 3.76 12.14 -2.50
CA ILE A 132 3.79 11.06 -3.49
C ILE A 132 2.44 10.36 -3.50
N VAL A 133 1.93 10.02 -4.68
CA VAL A 133 0.69 9.27 -4.85
C VAL A 133 1.01 7.78 -4.93
N ILE A 134 0.38 6.99 -4.07
CA ILE A 134 0.42 5.53 -4.09
C ILE A 134 -0.93 5.05 -4.59
N HIS A 135 -0.99 4.59 -5.84
CA HIS A 135 -2.22 4.14 -6.46
C HIS A 135 -2.31 2.63 -6.43
N LEU A 136 -3.20 2.15 -5.57
CA LEU A 136 -3.42 0.74 -5.34
C LEU A 136 -4.39 0.18 -6.38
N VAL A 137 -3.97 -0.90 -7.03
CA VAL A 137 -4.77 -1.70 -7.95
C VAL A 137 -4.80 -3.13 -7.42
N ASP A 138 -5.97 -3.75 -7.43
CA ASP A 138 -6.12 -5.15 -6.99
C ASP A 138 -5.53 -6.11 -8.04
N SER A 139 -4.70 -7.07 -7.61
CA SER A 139 -4.12 -8.10 -8.48
C SER A 139 -5.19 -8.92 -9.22
N TYR A 140 -6.41 -8.98 -8.70
CA TYR A 140 -7.54 -9.62 -9.38
C TYR A 140 -7.80 -9.05 -10.78
N THR A 141 -7.49 -7.76 -11.02
CA THR A 141 -7.65 -7.15 -12.35
C THR A 141 -6.79 -7.80 -13.43
N LEU A 142 -5.73 -8.51 -13.06
CA LEU A 142 -4.84 -9.23 -14.00
C LEU A 142 -5.50 -10.50 -14.57
N THR A 143 -6.52 -11.02 -13.91
CA THR A 143 -7.17 -12.30 -14.27
C THR A 143 -7.92 -12.24 -15.60
N LEU A 144 -8.30 -11.04 -16.05
CA LEU A 144 -9.02 -10.80 -17.29
C LEU A 144 -8.33 -9.67 -18.08
N PRO A 145 -7.85 -9.90 -19.32
CA PRO A 145 -7.36 -8.87 -20.21
C PRO A 145 -8.14 -7.55 -20.22
N SER A 146 -9.47 -7.59 -20.28
CA SER A 146 -10.29 -6.36 -20.28
C SER A 146 -10.24 -5.60 -18.95
N MET A 147 -10.14 -6.29 -17.82
CA MET A 147 -9.95 -5.67 -16.51
C MET A 147 -8.57 -5.04 -16.40
N TYR A 148 -7.53 -5.71 -16.88
CA TYR A 148 -6.17 -5.20 -16.86
C TYR A 148 -6.05 -3.90 -17.68
N ILE A 149 -6.57 -3.88 -18.92
CA ILE A 149 -6.60 -2.64 -19.74
C ILE A 149 -7.37 -1.52 -19.03
N SER A 150 -8.49 -1.85 -18.38
CA SER A 150 -9.27 -0.86 -17.63
C SER A 150 -8.45 -0.27 -16.46
N ALA A 151 -7.67 -1.10 -15.77
CA ALA A 151 -6.76 -0.66 -14.71
C ALA A 151 -5.62 0.22 -15.25
N LEU A 152 -5.05 -0.10 -16.42
CA LEU A 152 -4.03 0.72 -17.09
C LEU A 152 -4.56 2.11 -17.45
N LEU A 153 -5.74 2.17 -18.08
CA LEU A 153 -6.38 3.44 -18.43
C LEU A 153 -6.74 4.27 -17.21
N LEU A 154 -7.22 3.60 -16.15
CA LEU A 154 -7.53 4.28 -14.89
C LEU A 154 -6.27 4.87 -14.24
N SER A 155 -5.18 4.10 -14.21
CA SER A 155 -3.89 4.54 -13.67
C SER A 155 -3.34 5.74 -14.46
N LEU A 156 -3.35 5.65 -15.79
CA LEU A 156 -2.93 6.75 -16.67
C LEU A 156 -3.79 8.00 -16.43
N ARG A 157 -5.10 7.85 -16.29
CA ARG A 157 -6.00 8.97 -16.01
C ARG A 157 -5.72 9.60 -14.65
N ALA A 158 -5.50 8.81 -13.62
CA ALA A 158 -5.18 9.28 -12.27
C ALA A 158 -3.85 10.06 -12.24
N MET A 159 -2.83 9.56 -12.94
CA MET A 159 -1.53 10.24 -13.12
C MET A 159 -1.70 11.63 -13.73
N LEU A 160 -2.45 11.73 -14.84
CA LEU A 160 -2.69 13.00 -15.51
C LEU A 160 -3.54 13.99 -14.68
N GLN A 161 -4.48 13.48 -13.90
CA GLN A 161 -5.38 14.32 -13.10
C GLN A 161 -4.69 14.91 -11.86
N LEU A 162 -3.87 14.12 -11.18
CA LEU A 162 -3.22 14.54 -9.92
C LEU A 162 -1.94 15.33 -10.14
N ASP A 163 -1.20 15.06 -11.23
CA ASP A 163 0.04 15.80 -11.58
C ASP A 163 1.08 15.81 -10.43
N LEU A 164 1.25 14.64 -9.79
CA LEU A 164 2.17 14.39 -8.69
C LEU A 164 3.05 13.18 -9.00
N PRO A 165 4.24 13.04 -8.37
CA PRO A 165 4.99 11.80 -8.42
C PRO A 165 4.09 10.63 -8.01
N HIS A 166 4.06 9.58 -8.83
CA HIS A 166 3.05 8.55 -8.76
C HIS A 166 3.71 7.17 -8.84
N LEU A 167 3.36 6.28 -7.93
CA LEU A 167 3.66 4.85 -7.99
C LEU A 167 2.35 4.07 -8.07
N ASN A 168 2.16 3.30 -9.13
CA ASN A 168 1.08 2.32 -9.14
C ASN A 168 1.57 1.05 -8.46
N VAL A 169 0.69 0.40 -7.71
CA VAL A 169 1.02 -0.78 -6.92
C VAL A 169 -0.05 -1.84 -7.14
N LEU A 170 0.35 -3.01 -7.60
CA LEU A 170 -0.48 -4.21 -7.64
C LEU A 170 -0.50 -4.83 -6.24
N THR A 171 -1.64 -4.71 -5.58
CA THR A 171 -1.88 -5.20 -4.22
C THR A 171 -2.41 -6.63 -4.24
N LYS A 172 -2.33 -7.31 -3.09
CA LYS A 172 -2.87 -8.66 -2.88
C LYS A 172 -2.25 -9.69 -3.82
N ILE A 173 -0.96 -9.56 -4.13
CA ILE A 173 -0.26 -10.50 -5.01
C ILE A 173 -0.26 -11.92 -4.41
N ASP A 174 -0.30 -12.04 -3.09
CA ASP A 174 -0.47 -13.28 -2.34
C ASP A 174 -1.72 -14.10 -2.71
N ASN A 175 -2.77 -13.42 -3.21
CA ASN A 175 -4.02 -14.04 -3.60
C ASN A 175 -4.05 -14.52 -5.06
N LEU A 176 -3.05 -14.16 -5.87
CA LEU A 176 -3.09 -14.38 -7.31
C LEU A 176 -3.08 -15.88 -7.68
N SER A 177 -2.41 -16.72 -6.89
CA SER A 177 -2.42 -18.19 -7.02
C SER A 177 -3.79 -18.82 -6.74
N ASN A 178 -4.70 -18.10 -6.08
CA ASN A 178 -6.07 -18.57 -5.87
C ASN A 178 -6.97 -18.37 -7.10
N TYR A 179 -6.49 -17.65 -8.11
CA TYR A 179 -7.23 -17.33 -9.33
C TYR A 179 -6.82 -18.22 -10.51
N ALA A 180 -7.45 -17.98 -11.68
CA ALA A 180 -7.05 -18.66 -12.90
C ALA A 180 -5.61 -18.28 -13.28
N PRO A 181 -4.81 -19.22 -13.84
CA PRO A 181 -3.45 -18.93 -14.28
C PRO A 181 -3.42 -17.75 -15.25
N LEU A 182 -2.46 -16.85 -15.05
CA LEU A 182 -2.28 -15.70 -15.92
C LEU A 182 -1.74 -16.14 -17.29
N PRO A 183 -2.18 -15.49 -18.38
CA PRO A 183 -1.61 -15.70 -19.71
C PRO A 183 -0.11 -15.41 -19.83
N PHE A 184 0.40 -14.49 -19.01
CA PHE A 184 1.78 -14.04 -19.01
C PHE A 184 2.35 -14.04 -17.60
N ASN A 185 3.67 -13.89 -17.50
CA ASN A 185 4.38 -13.71 -16.25
C ASN A 185 4.11 -12.32 -15.65
N LEU A 186 4.42 -12.14 -14.37
CA LEU A 186 4.19 -10.87 -13.65
C LEU A 186 4.96 -9.69 -14.24
N ASP A 187 6.17 -9.93 -14.77
CA ASP A 187 6.99 -8.91 -15.43
C ASP A 187 6.23 -8.18 -16.55
N TYR A 188 5.47 -8.92 -17.37
CA TYR A 188 4.61 -8.36 -18.41
C TYR A 188 3.58 -7.37 -17.86
N TYR A 189 2.97 -7.69 -16.72
CA TYR A 189 1.95 -6.85 -16.09
C TYR A 189 2.53 -5.67 -15.31
N THR A 190 3.74 -5.81 -14.77
CA THR A 190 4.41 -4.75 -14.01
C THR A 190 5.13 -3.75 -14.89
N GLU A 191 5.78 -4.21 -15.97
CA GLU A 191 6.54 -3.35 -16.88
C GLU A 191 5.66 -2.65 -17.92
N VAL A 192 4.50 -3.23 -18.24
CA VAL A 192 3.51 -2.66 -19.17
C VAL A 192 4.14 -2.37 -20.55
N GLN A 193 4.93 -3.32 -21.04
CA GLN A 193 5.57 -3.25 -22.36
C GLN A 193 5.01 -4.31 -23.30
N ASP A 194 5.09 -4.04 -24.61
CA ASP A 194 4.63 -4.93 -25.67
C ASP A 194 3.18 -5.44 -25.46
N LEU A 195 2.28 -4.56 -25.02
CA LEU A 195 0.86 -4.83 -24.75
C LEU A 195 0.12 -5.40 -25.96
N SER A 196 0.67 -5.27 -27.17
CA SER A 196 0.16 -5.94 -28.38
C SER A 196 0.00 -7.46 -28.22
N TYR A 197 0.79 -8.12 -27.37
CA TYR A 197 0.62 -9.54 -27.04
C TYR A 197 -0.71 -9.84 -26.33
N LEU A 198 -1.35 -8.86 -25.71
CA LEU A 198 -2.64 -9.01 -25.06
C LEU A 198 -3.81 -9.12 -26.04
N LEU A 199 -3.66 -8.60 -27.27
CA LEU A 199 -4.75 -8.48 -28.24
C LEU A 199 -5.47 -9.81 -28.51
N PRO A 200 -4.78 -10.94 -28.79
CA PRO A 200 -5.44 -12.22 -29.02
C PRO A 200 -6.22 -12.72 -27.80
N HIS A 201 -5.76 -12.39 -26.58
CA HIS A 201 -6.41 -12.79 -25.32
C HIS A 201 -7.65 -11.93 -25.04
N LEU A 202 -7.55 -10.62 -25.24
CA LEU A 202 -8.69 -9.70 -25.18
C LEU A 202 -9.74 -10.05 -26.23
N GLU A 203 -9.28 -10.51 -27.39
CA GLU A 203 -10.16 -11.04 -28.39
C GLU A 203 -10.86 -12.32 -27.88
N ALA A 204 -10.14 -13.28 -27.32
CA ALA A 204 -10.78 -14.50 -26.81
C ALA A 204 -11.89 -14.26 -25.76
N GLU A 205 -11.87 -13.14 -25.01
CA GLU A 205 -12.95 -12.76 -24.08
C GLU A 205 -14.24 -12.30 -24.77
N SER A 206 -14.11 -11.71 -25.95
CA SER A 206 -15.22 -11.14 -26.72
C SER A 206 -15.91 -12.19 -27.60
N SER A 207 -17.20 -12.00 -27.90
CA SER A 207 -17.88 -12.89 -28.86
C SER A 207 -17.36 -12.67 -30.28
N ARG A 208 -17.40 -13.69 -31.14
CA ARG A 208 -16.99 -13.61 -32.57
C ARG A 208 -17.54 -12.40 -33.35
N LEU A 209 -18.75 -11.93 -33.00
CA LEU A 209 -19.40 -10.75 -33.60
C LEU A 209 -18.86 -9.40 -33.08
N SER A 210 -18.21 -9.41 -31.92
CA SER A 210 -17.61 -8.26 -31.23
C SER A 210 -16.19 -7.97 -31.73
N HIS A 211 -15.44 -9.01 -32.19
CA HIS A 211 -14.07 -8.89 -32.72
C HIS A 211 -13.94 -7.84 -33.82
N GLU A 212 -14.73 -8.00 -34.88
CA GLU A 212 -14.65 -7.14 -36.06
C GLU A 212 -15.03 -5.69 -35.73
N LYS A 213 -15.75 -5.47 -34.62
CA LYS A 213 -16.23 -4.15 -34.22
C LYS A 213 -15.27 -3.41 -33.30
N PHE A 214 -14.57 -4.11 -32.39
CA PHE A 214 -13.75 -3.47 -31.36
C PHE A 214 -12.24 -3.71 -31.49
N GLY A 215 -11.78 -4.56 -32.41
CA GLY A 215 -10.34 -4.81 -32.59
C GLY A 215 -9.52 -3.53 -32.83
N ALA A 216 -9.98 -2.64 -33.71
CA ALA A 216 -9.32 -1.37 -33.96
C ALA A 216 -9.29 -0.44 -32.73
N LEU A 217 -10.36 -0.44 -31.92
CA LEU A 217 -10.42 0.33 -30.68
C LEU A 217 -9.42 -0.20 -29.65
N ASN A 218 -9.38 -1.52 -29.47
CA ASN A 218 -8.46 -2.17 -28.55
C ASN A 218 -7.00 -1.91 -28.90
N GLN A 219 -6.67 -1.97 -30.20
CA GLN A 219 -5.34 -1.59 -30.70
C GLN A 219 -5.03 -0.13 -30.33
N THR A 220 -5.92 0.80 -30.63
CA THR A 220 -5.70 2.22 -30.33
C THR A 220 -5.54 2.49 -28.82
N ILE A 221 -6.26 1.75 -27.97
CA ILE A 221 -6.11 1.84 -26.52
C ILE A 221 -4.74 1.35 -26.06
N ILE A 222 -4.28 0.21 -26.61
CA ILE A 222 -2.95 -0.33 -26.32
C ILE A 222 -1.86 0.64 -26.77
N ASP A 223 -1.94 1.12 -28.01
CA ASP A 223 -1.01 2.09 -28.56
C ASP A 223 -0.95 3.35 -27.69
N LEU A 224 -2.11 3.83 -27.19
CA LEU A 224 -2.18 4.98 -26.30
C LEU A 224 -1.43 4.73 -24.98
N VAL A 225 -1.61 3.56 -24.35
CA VAL A 225 -0.92 3.27 -23.07
C VAL A 225 0.59 3.16 -23.29
N GLU A 226 1.01 2.49 -24.36
CA GLU A 226 2.42 2.33 -24.72
C GLU A 226 3.09 3.65 -25.10
N GLU A 227 2.41 4.51 -25.87
CA GLU A 227 2.95 5.81 -26.31
C GLU A 227 3.24 6.75 -25.13
N PHE A 228 2.39 6.72 -24.10
CA PHE A 228 2.65 7.50 -22.89
C PHE A 228 3.80 6.90 -22.06
N ALA A 229 3.94 5.57 -22.04
CA ALA A 229 4.98 4.84 -21.29
C ALA A 229 5.15 5.32 -19.83
N LEU A 230 4.07 5.82 -19.22
CA LEU A 230 4.06 6.35 -17.84
C LEU A 230 3.63 5.29 -16.82
N VAL A 231 2.93 4.26 -17.28
CA VAL A 231 2.31 3.27 -16.39
C VAL A 231 3.29 2.13 -16.19
N GLY A 232 3.69 1.92 -14.95
CA GLY A 232 4.33 0.70 -14.46
C GLY A 232 3.81 0.41 -13.06
N PHE A 233 4.03 -0.82 -12.58
CA PHE A 233 3.55 -1.25 -11.27
C PHE A 233 4.66 -1.84 -10.43
N GLU A 234 4.66 -1.47 -9.15
CA GLU A 234 5.30 -2.23 -8.09
C GLU A 234 4.35 -3.30 -7.56
N THR A 235 4.88 -4.34 -6.93
CA THR A 235 4.06 -5.43 -6.35
C THR A 235 4.00 -5.33 -4.83
N LEU A 236 2.83 -5.65 -4.26
CA LEU A 236 2.61 -5.58 -2.82
C LEU A 236 1.82 -6.78 -2.28
N ALA A 237 2.42 -7.46 -1.30
CA ALA A 237 1.77 -8.31 -0.32
C ALA A 237 1.99 -7.68 1.07
N VAL A 238 0.94 -7.13 1.68
CA VAL A 238 1.06 -6.29 2.90
C VAL A 238 1.60 -7.07 4.10
N GLU A 239 1.32 -8.37 4.16
CA GLU A 239 1.77 -9.24 5.25
C GLU A 239 3.24 -9.67 5.09
N ASP A 240 3.82 -9.52 3.89
CA ASP A 240 5.22 -9.84 3.64
C ASP A 240 6.15 -8.65 3.89
N LYS A 241 7.06 -8.82 4.84
CA LYS A 241 8.06 -7.81 5.22
C LYS A 241 8.97 -7.45 4.05
N LYS A 242 9.35 -8.41 3.20
CA LYS A 242 10.24 -8.14 2.06
C LYS A 242 9.52 -7.28 1.02
N SER A 243 8.26 -7.60 0.71
CA SER A 243 7.41 -6.80 -0.17
C SER A 243 7.21 -5.38 0.36
N MET A 244 6.88 -5.21 1.64
CA MET A 244 6.76 -3.88 2.27
C MET A 244 8.06 -3.07 2.20
N MET A 245 9.21 -3.72 2.45
CA MET A 245 10.52 -3.08 2.38
C MET A 245 10.88 -2.65 0.95
N SER A 246 10.65 -3.52 -0.04
CA SER A 246 10.91 -3.21 -1.46
C SER A 246 10.07 -2.01 -1.91
N LEU A 247 8.77 -2.00 -1.58
CA LEU A 247 7.89 -0.88 -1.91
C LEU A 247 8.30 0.41 -1.19
N LEU A 248 8.64 0.35 0.10
CA LEU A 248 9.11 1.54 0.82
C LEU A 248 10.38 2.12 0.21
N ASN A 249 11.32 1.28 -0.24
CA ASN A 249 12.53 1.74 -0.93
C ASN A 249 12.19 2.46 -2.25
N ALA A 250 11.25 1.94 -3.03
CA ALA A 250 10.77 2.59 -4.24
C ALA A 250 10.11 3.96 -3.92
N ILE A 251 9.27 4.01 -2.88
CA ILE A 251 8.63 5.23 -2.40
C ILE A 251 9.66 6.27 -1.94
N ASP A 252 10.65 5.86 -1.15
CA ASP A 252 11.69 6.74 -0.63
C ASP A 252 12.54 7.34 -1.75
N ARG A 253 12.79 6.57 -2.81
CA ARG A 253 13.49 7.03 -4.02
C ARG A 253 12.68 8.06 -4.79
N VAL A 254 11.41 7.78 -5.06
CA VAL A 254 10.54 8.66 -5.87
C VAL A 254 10.17 9.94 -5.12
N SER A 255 9.87 9.84 -3.82
CA SER A 255 9.57 10.99 -2.96
C SER A 255 10.81 11.85 -2.66
N GLY A 256 12.00 11.27 -2.83
CA GLY A 256 13.28 11.88 -2.46
C GLY A 256 13.55 11.86 -0.96
N TYR A 257 12.82 11.05 -0.18
CA TYR A 257 13.09 10.81 1.24
C TYR A 257 14.50 10.21 1.44
N ALA A 258 14.93 9.33 0.52
CA ALA A 258 16.27 8.73 0.53
C ALA A 258 17.43 9.74 0.46
N PHE A 259 17.15 10.99 0.05
CA PHE A 259 18.16 12.05 -0.11
C PHE A 259 17.97 13.20 0.89
N GLY A 260 17.04 13.08 1.84
CA GLY A 260 16.72 14.11 2.83
C GLY A 260 17.69 14.14 4.01
N PRO A 261 17.69 15.20 4.82
CA PRO A 261 18.47 15.27 6.07
C PRO A 261 17.78 14.63 7.28
N ALA A 262 16.60 14.02 7.11
CA ALA A 262 15.84 13.40 8.19
C ALA A 262 16.58 12.19 8.79
N GLU A 263 16.31 11.84 10.05
CA GLU A 263 16.97 10.73 10.76
C GLU A 263 16.94 9.44 9.90
N GLY A 264 18.12 8.92 9.58
CA GLY A 264 18.31 7.77 8.69
C GLY A 264 18.61 8.08 7.21
N ALA A 265 18.50 9.34 6.77
CA ALA A 265 18.73 9.79 5.39
C ALA A 265 20.07 10.54 5.19
N ASN A 266 20.90 10.66 6.24
CA ASN A 266 22.30 11.10 6.16
C ASN A 266 23.27 10.04 5.60
N ASP A 267 22.74 9.02 4.94
CA ASP A 267 23.57 8.04 4.26
C ASP A 267 24.15 8.68 2.98
N THR A 268 25.48 8.68 2.88
CA THR A 268 26.19 9.11 1.66
C THR A 268 25.54 8.44 0.44
N VAL A 269 25.46 9.11 -0.72
CA VAL A 269 24.95 8.56 -2.00
C VAL A 269 25.44 7.13 -2.27
N TRP A 270 26.65 6.80 -1.82
CA TRP A 270 27.26 5.48 -1.89
C TRP A 270 26.57 4.40 -1.03
N LYS A 271 26.12 4.72 0.19
CA LYS A 271 25.34 3.81 1.04
C LYS A 271 23.92 3.59 0.53
N VAL A 272 23.30 4.62 -0.07
CA VAL A 272 22.02 4.47 -0.78
C VAL A 272 22.20 3.48 -1.94
N ALA A 273 23.29 3.60 -2.71
CA ALA A 273 23.63 2.65 -3.78
C ALA A 273 24.03 1.24 -3.29
N VAL A 274 24.58 1.10 -2.08
CA VAL A 274 24.84 -0.23 -1.48
C VAL A 274 23.54 -0.87 -0.96
N ARG A 275 22.60 -0.07 -0.45
CA ARG A 275 21.23 -0.50 -0.17
C ARG A 275 20.46 -0.85 -1.45
N GLU A 276 20.72 -0.19 -2.59
CA GLU A 276 20.14 -0.58 -3.89
C GLU A 276 20.43 -2.05 -4.27
N GLY A 277 21.53 -2.63 -3.78
CA GLY A 277 21.84 -4.06 -4.00
C GLY A 277 21.23 -5.02 -2.97
N MET A 278 20.61 -4.51 -1.90
CA MET A 278 20.06 -5.31 -0.79
C MET A 278 18.57 -5.00 -0.61
N GLY A 279 17.71 -5.84 -1.20
CA GLY A 279 16.27 -5.83 -0.90
C GLY A 279 15.38 -5.19 -1.98
N ILE A 280 15.87 -5.01 -3.21
CA ILE A 280 14.99 -4.91 -4.37
C ILE A 280 14.55 -6.35 -4.66
N THR A 281 13.30 -6.67 -4.32
CA THR A 281 12.72 -7.95 -4.72
C THR A 281 12.46 -7.88 -6.21
N ASP A 282 13.11 -8.74 -6.99
CA ASP A 282 12.85 -8.82 -8.42
C ASP A 282 11.41 -9.33 -8.62
N VAL A 283 10.68 -8.81 -9.61
CA VAL A 283 9.34 -9.30 -9.92
C VAL A 283 9.33 -10.81 -10.21
N ARG A 284 10.46 -11.34 -10.70
CA ARG A 284 10.67 -12.78 -10.90
C ARG A 284 10.71 -13.55 -9.57
N ASP A 285 11.33 -12.98 -8.53
CA ASP A 285 11.33 -13.56 -7.19
C ASP A 285 9.91 -13.54 -6.60
N VAL A 286 9.15 -12.47 -6.86
CA VAL A 286 7.74 -12.35 -6.45
C VAL A 286 6.88 -13.41 -7.15
N GLN A 287 7.08 -13.61 -8.45
CA GLN A 287 6.41 -14.66 -9.20
C GLN A 287 6.74 -16.05 -8.65
N GLU A 288 8.02 -16.33 -8.39
CA GLU A 288 8.45 -17.61 -7.82
C GLU A 288 7.80 -17.84 -6.45
N ARG A 289 7.83 -16.83 -5.56
CA ARG A 289 7.29 -16.89 -4.19
C ARG A 289 5.76 -17.09 -4.15
N TRP A 290 5.01 -16.42 -5.02
CA TRP A 290 3.54 -16.34 -4.89
C TRP A 290 2.76 -17.13 -5.95
N LEU A 291 3.40 -17.54 -7.04
CA LEU A 291 2.77 -18.29 -8.14
C LEU A 291 3.43 -19.65 -8.35
N ASP A 292 4.71 -19.68 -8.69
CA ASP A 292 5.33 -20.91 -9.22
C ASP A 292 5.67 -21.93 -8.13
N ALA A 293 6.13 -21.48 -6.95
CA ALA A 293 6.60 -22.32 -5.86
C ALA A 293 5.94 -21.98 -4.50
N LYS A 294 4.72 -21.43 -4.51
CA LYS A 294 4.04 -20.95 -3.29
C LYS A 294 4.01 -21.95 -2.15
N ASP A 295 3.57 -23.18 -2.40
CA ASP A 295 3.46 -24.22 -1.37
C ASP A 295 4.82 -24.57 -0.73
N GLU A 296 5.90 -24.51 -1.51
CA GLU A 296 7.26 -24.79 -1.01
C GLU A 296 7.74 -23.66 -0.09
N TYR A 297 7.55 -22.41 -0.50
CA TYR A 297 7.90 -21.24 0.31
C TYR A 297 7.06 -21.13 1.58
N ASP A 298 5.75 -21.36 1.48
CA ASP A 298 4.86 -21.34 2.65
C ASP A 298 5.27 -22.42 3.66
N TYR A 299 5.63 -23.63 3.21
CA TYR A 299 6.15 -24.69 4.07
C TYR A 299 7.49 -24.33 4.74
N LEU A 300 8.39 -23.68 4.00
CA LEU A 300 9.68 -23.24 4.54
C LEU A 300 9.49 -22.15 5.61
N GLU A 301 8.65 -21.16 5.36
CA GLU A 301 8.33 -20.09 6.31
C GLU A 301 7.66 -20.64 7.58
N GLU A 302 6.72 -21.58 7.46
CA GLU A 302 6.12 -22.26 8.62
C GLU A 302 7.18 -22.97 9.46
N LYS A 303 8.11 -23.68 8.80
CA LYS A 303 9.19 -24.39 9.49
C LYS A 303 10.17 -23.44 10.19
N GLU A 304 10.53 -22.34 9.53
CA GLU A 304 11.39 -21.31 10.12
C GLU A 304 10.73 -20.67 11.35
N LEU A 305 9.44 -20.33 11.27
CA LEU A 305 8.66 -19.81 12.39
C LEU A 305 8.57 -20.82 13.54
N GLU A 306 8.35 -22.11 13.24
CA GLU A 306 8.37 -23.15 14.25
C GLU A 306 9.74 -23.27 14.94
N GLU A 307 10.83 -23.19 14.18
CA GLU A 307 12.19 -23.23 14.71
C GLU A 307 12.49 -22.00 15.58
N GLU A 308 12.10 -20.80 15.14
CA GLU A 308 12.25 -19.55 15.90
C GLU A 308 11.46 -19.60 17.23
N VAL A 309 10.21 -20.06 17.18
CA VAL A 309 9.38 -20.26 18.38
C VAL A 309 10.00 -21.28 19.32
N ARG A 310 10.57 -22.38 18.81
CA ARG A 310 11.27 -23.38 19.63
C ARG A 310 12.52 -22.77 20.28
N LEU A 311 13.31 -21.98 19.55
CA LEU A 311 14.49 -21.31 20.07
C LEU A 311 14.12 -20.27 21.15
N ARG A 312 13.09 -19.44 20.93
CA ARG A 312 12.58 -18.47 21.92
C ARG A 312 12.05 -19.15 23.19
N ASN A 313 11.34 -20.26 23.03
CA ASN A 313 10.86 -21.07 24.16
C ASN A 313 12.02 -21.75 24.91
N ALA A 314 13.08 -22.17 24.22
CA ALA A 314 14.27 -22.72 24.85
C ALA A 314 15.06 -21.64 25.61
N ALA A 315 15.25 -20.45 25.02
CA ALA A 315 15.92 -19.32 25.64
C ALA A 315 15.21 -18.87 26.93
N SER A 316 13.88 -18.72 26.87
CA SER A 316 13.07 -18.37 28.05
C SER A 316 13.01 -19.47 29.12
N GLN A 317 13.25 -20.74 28.76
CA GLN A 317 13.42 -21.83 29.74
C GLN A 317 14.81 -21.83 30.39
N VAL A 318 15.85 -21.46 29.66
CA VAL A 318 17.22 -21.33 30.18
C VAL A 318 17.31 -20.15 31.17
N GLU A 319 16.66 -19.03 30.87
CA GLU A 319 16.55 -17.90 31.83
C GLU A 319 15.78 -18.28 33.11
N LYS A 320 14.77 -19.15 32.99
CA LYS A 320 13.97 -19.63 34.14
C LYS A 320 14.65 -20.73 34.97
N THR A 321 15.70 -21.40 34.46
CA THR A 321 16.34 -22.54 35.14
C THR A 321 17.69 -22.24 35.80
N GLY A 322 18.13 -20.97 35.80
CA GLY A 322 19.19 -20.47 36.65
C GLY A 322 20.60 -20.78 36.15
N ALA A 323 21.34 -19.73 35.80
CA ALA A 323 22.80 -19.80 35.75
C ALA A 323 23.36 -19.96 37.18
N PRO A 324 24.41 -20.77 37.40
CA PRO A 324 25.11 -20.75 38.67
C PRO A 324 25.82 -19.40 38.83
N GLU A 325 25.62 -18.76 39.98
CA GLU A 325 26.36 -17.56 40.39
C GLU A 325 27.87 -17.85 40.33
N THR A 326 28.56 -17.21 39.38
CA THR A 326 29.98 -16.92 39.52
C THR A 326 30.12 -15.41 39.54
N ASP A 327 30.38 -14.89 40.73
CA ASP A 327 30.92 -13.55 40.96
C ASP A 327 32.18 -13.37 40.12
N ASP A 328 32.12 -12.55 39.08
CA ASP A 328 33.24 -11.71 38.68
C ASP A 328 32.75 -10.50 37.88
N ALA A 329 33.29 -9.35 38.25
CA ALA A 329 32.82 -8.03 37.88
C ALA A 329 33.21 -7.60 36.45
N ALA A 330 32.32 -6.78 35.88
CA ALA A 330 32.55 -5.61 35.01
C ALA A 330 32.12 -5.68 33.53
N ALA A 331 31.42 -4.59 33.15
CA ALA A 331 31.19 -3.99 31.82
C ALA A 331 29.85 -4.28 31.10
N SER A 332 28.95 -3.29 31.22
CA SER A 332 28.01 -2.70 30.24
C SER A 332 27.63 -3.49 28.98
N ASP A 333 26.32 -3.70 28.77
CA ASP A 333 25.53 -2.97 27.76
C ASP A 333 24.02 -3.29 27.97
N ASP A 334 23.23 -2.25 28.18
CA ASP A 334 21.80 -2.24 28.52
C ASP A 334 21.04 -1.66 27.32
N ASP A 335 20.61 -2.51 26.37
CA ASP A 335 19.82 -2.10 25.19
C ASP A 335 18.88 -3.22 24.68
N GLY A 336 18.64 -4.29 25.45
CA GLY A 336 17.93 -5.49 25.00
C GLY A 336 16.49 -5.68 25.50
N GLU A 337 16.12 -5.11 26.64
CA GLU A 337 14.88 -5.51 27.35
C GLU A 337 13.63 -4.70 26.96
N PHE A 338 13.76 -3.63 26.16
CA PHE A 338 12.60 -2.81 25.76
C PHE A 338 11.84 -3.37 24.55
N TYR A 339 12.49 -4.19 23.72
CA TYR A 339 11.93 -4.69 22.45
C TYR A 339 10.93 -5.84 22.60
N ASP A 340 10.98 -6.61 23.69
CA ASP A 340 10.17 -7.82 23.84
C ASP A 340 8.74 -7.56 24.37
N GLU A 341 8.53 -6.51 25.17
CA GLU A 341 7.21 -6.22 25.76
C GLU A 341 6.21 -5.62 24.75
N GLU A 342 6.66 -4.87 23.74
CA GLU A 342 5.77 -4.28 22.74
C GLU A 342 5.30 -5.29 21.67
N VAL A 343 6.12 -6.29 21.35
CA VAL A 343 5.77 -7.36 20.39
C VAL A 343 4.74 -8.31 20.98
N GLU A 344 4.79 -8.58 22.29
CA GLU A 344 3.75 -9.36 22.98
C GLU A 344 2.40 -8.60 23.02
N LYS A 345 2.44 -7.26 23.18
CA LYS A 345 1.25 -6.40 23.03
C LYS A 345 0.68 -6.41 21.61
N TRP A 346 1.55 -6.51 20.60
CA TRP A 346 1.16 -6.58 19.19
C TRP A 346 0.35 -7.86 18.88
N LYS A 347 0.76 -9.02 19.43
CA LYS A 347 0.04 -10.29 19.25
C LYS A 347 -1.30 -10.36 19.99
N ALA A 348 -1.41 -9.70 21.14
CA ALA A 348 -2.62 -9.76 21.97
C ALA A 348 -3.81 -8.97 21.38
N ASN A 349 -3.58 -8.03 20.46
CA ASN A 349 -4.60 -7.10 19.97
C ASN A 349 -5.10 -7.35 18.54
N MET A 350 -4.75 -8.49 17.90
CA MET A 350 -5.32 -8.84 16.59
C MET A 350 -6.75 -9.41 16.71
N PRO A 351 -7.75 -8.89 15.97
CA PRO A 351 -9.08 -9.48 15.92
C PRO A 351 -9.10 -10.81 15.13
N ASP A 352 -9.64 -11.86 15.76
CA ASP A 352 -9.81 -13.21 15.21
C ASP A 352 -10.84 -13.22 14.06
N HIS A 353 -10.39 -13.02 12.82
CA HIS A 353 -11.20 -13.16 11.62
C HIS A 353 -10.89 -14.46 10.86
N GLY A 354 -10.90 -15.59 11.58
CA GLY A 354 -10.94 -16.92 10.98
C GLY A 354 -12.38 -17.46 10.87
N ILE A 355 -12.83 -17.80 9.66
CA ILE A 355 -14.10 -18.51 9.43
C ILE A 355 -14.02 -19.90 10.08
N LYS A 356 -14.80 -20.13 11.15
CA LYS A 356 -14.88 -21.44 11.84
C LYS A 356 -15.79 -22.41 11.07
N VAL A 357 -15.19 -23.36 10.35
CA VAL A 357 -15.92 -24.45 9.69
C VAL A 357 -16.29 -25.53 10.72
N HIS A 358 -17.57 -25.58 11.11
CA HIS A 358 -18.11 -26.66 11.92
C HIS A 358 -18.51 -27.86 11.04
N ARG A 359 -17.76 -28.98 11.12
CA ARG A 359 -18.24 -30.27 10.60
C ARG A 359 -19.21 -30.88 11.62
N LYS A 360 -20.47 -31.05 11.24
CA LYS A 360 -21.45 -31.84 12.01
C LYS A 360 -21.13 -33.33 11.87
N SER A 361 -20.99 -34.01 13.02
CA SER A 361 -21.00 -35.46 13.17
C SER A 361 -22.38 -36.04 12.92
#